data_AF-A0A7W1UGK7-F1
#
_entry.id   AF-A0A7W1UGK7-F1
#
_cell.length_a   1.000
_cell.length_b   1.000
_cell.length_c   1.000
_cell.angle_alpha   90.00
_cell.angle_beta   90.00
_cell.angle_gamma   90.00
#
_symmetry.space_group_name_H-M   'P 1'
#
loop_
_entity.id
_entity.type
_entity.pdbx_description
1 polymer ?
#
loop_
_entity_poly.entity_id
_entity_poly.type
_entity_poly.pdbx_seq_one_letter_code
_entity_poly.pdbx_strand_id
1 'polypeptide(L)'
;VPFRKESQRHDDLDWVLRATKRNGVGVQYVPETVPLVIWHRDDNRGTISSKTDWRFSLSWIDKNKELVTPRAYASFLLTWASVWAVKEGNRKESLLLLRQAYRFGKPSVLDIILFWGIWLIPHQARARIVSLFSGKRAFNSGLSSDKS
;
A
#
# COMPACT_ATOMS: atom_id res chain seq x y z
N VAL A 1 11.03 14.92 11.45
CA VAL A 1 11.98 13.93 12.02
C VAL A 1 12.89 13.44 10.89
N PRO A 2 14.18 13.17 11.09
CA PRO A 2 15.02 12.62 10.01
C PRO A 2 14.61 11.18 9.65
N PHE A 3 15.00 10.72 8.45
CA PHE A 3 14.93 9.30 8.06
C PHE A 3 15.86 8.46 8.95
N ARG A 4 15.49 7.21 9.20
CA ARG A 4 16.31 6.25 9.94
C ARG A 4 17.39 5.72 8.98
N LYS A 5 18.66 5.78 9.38
CA LYS A 5 19.80 5.40 8.51
C LYS A 5 19.81 3.92 8.10
N GLU A 6 19.21 3.05 8.90
CA GLU A 6 19.19 1.59 8.68
C GLU A 6 17.99 1.10 7.90
N SER A 7 17.06 2.00 7.55
CA SER A 7 15.82 1.59 6.95
C SER A 7 16.00 1.34 5.45
N GLN A 8 15.53 0.18 5.03
CA GLN A 8 15.63 -0.31 3.65
C GLN A 8 14.29 -0.23 2.92
N ARG A 9 13.17 -0.19 3.65
CA ARG A 9 11.80 -0.25 3.13
C ARG A 9 10.84 0.37 4.12
N HIS A 10 9.71 0.83 3.58
CA HIS A 10 8.69 1.55 4.34
C HIS A 10 9.25 2.85 4.94
N ASP A 11 10.35 3.39 4.41
CA ASP A 11 10.98 4.64 4.87
C ASP A 11 10.01 5.80 4.92
N ASP A 12 9.28 5.99 3.83
CA ASP A 12 8.31 7.08 3.71
C ASP A 12 7.18 6.90 4.72
N LEU A 13 6.67 5.66 4.86
CA LEU A 13 5.60 5.34 5.79
C LEU A 13 6.05 5.50 7.25
N ASP A 14 7.23 4.98 7.59
CA ASP A 14 7.87 5.13 8.90
C ASP A 14 8.09 6.61 9.24
N TRP A 15 8.58 7.38 8.29
CA TRP A 15 8.80 8.81 8.44
C TRP A 15 7.49 9.55 8.69
N VAL A 16 6.45 9.31 7.87
CA VAL A 16 5.14 9.96 8.02
C VAL A 16 4.52 9.60 9.37
N LEU A 17 4.50 8.31 9.73
CA LEU A 17 3.95 7.88 11.01
C LEU A 17 4.68 8.52 12.20
N ARG A 18 6.02 8.62 12.17
CA ARG A 18 6.77 9.33 13.21
C ARG A 18 6.56 10.84 13.20
N ALA A 19 6.41 11.44 12.02
CA ALA A 19 6.15 12.88 11.90
C ALA A 19 4.80 13.25 12.52
N THR A 20 3.76 12.46 12.25
CA THR A 20 2.39 12.69 12.79
C THR A 20 2.27 12.49 14.30
N LYS A 21 3.26 11.88 14.96
CA LYS A 21 3.32 11.83 16.43
C LYS A 21 3.89 13.09 17.07
N ARG A 22 4.38 14.07 16.29
CA ARG A 22 4.86 15.35 16.82
C ARG A 22 3.68 16.28 17.09
N ASN A 23 3.76 17.01 18.20
CA ASN A 23 2.75 18.01 18.55
C ASN A 23 2.60 19.05 17.42
N GLY A 24 1.36 19.35 17.06
CA GLY A 24 1.04 20.29 16.00
C GLY A 24 1.19 19.76 14.57
N VAL A 25 1.51 18.47 14.38
CA VAL A 25 1.62 17.86 13.05
C VAL A 25 0.39 17.00 12.75
N GLY A 26 -0.21 17.21 11.58
CA GLY A 26 -1.31 16.41 11.06
C GLY A 26 -1.10 16.05 9.59
N VAL A 27 -1.98 15.19 9.07
CA VAL A 27 -2.05 14.86 7.63
C VAL A 27 -3.35 15.43 7.08
N GLN A 28 -3.26 16.20 6.01
CA GLN A 28 -4.43 16.73 5.31
C GLN A 28 -4.45 16.21 3.88
N TYR A 29 -5.62 15.75 3.44
CA TYR A 29 -5.87 15.49 2.04
C TYR A 29 -6.19 16.81 1.35
N VAL A 30 -5.42 17.15 0.32
CA VAL A 30 -5.71 18.32 -0.51
C VAL A 30 -6.93 17.99 -1.38
N PRO A 31 -8.00 18.80 -1.35
CA PRO A 31 -9.24 18.53 -2.09
C PRO A 31 -9.11 18.73 -3.61
N GLU A 32 -7.91 19.06 -4.09
CA GLU A 32 -7.66 19.42 -5.47
C GLU A 32 -7.77 18.23 -6.41
N THR A 33 -8.43 18.45 -7.54
CA THR A 33 -8.70 17.43 -8.56
C THR A 33 -7.59 17.33 -9.61
N VAL A 34 -6.65 18.28 -9.60
CA VAL A 34 -5.48 18.33 -10.49
C VAL A 34 -4.31 17.55 -9.86
N PRO A 35 -3.56 16.74 -10.64
CA PRO A 35 -2.41 16.00 -10.10
C PRO A 35 -1.31 16.96 -9.61
N LEU A 36 -0.94 16.83 -8.34
CA LEU A 36 0.09 17.65 -7.68
C LEU A 36 1.51 17.07 -7.79
N VAL A 37 1.65 15.83 -8.25
CA VAL A 37 2.93 15.12 -8.35
C VAL A 37 2.96 14.31 -9.64
N ILE A 38 4.08 14.42 -10.37
CA ILE A 38 4.40 13.56 -11.51
C ILE A 38 5.31 12.43 -11.00
N TRP A 39 4.83 11.19 -11.12
CA TRP A 39 5.60 10.00 -10.73
C TRP A 39 6.37 9.46 -11.93
N HIS A 40 7.70 9.55 -11.87
CA HIS A 40 8.58 8.92 -12.86
C HIS A 40 8.88 7.48 -12.44
N ARG A 41 8.41 6.50 -13.21
CA ARG A 41 8.69 5.09 -12.98
C ARG A 41 9.51 4.54 -14.14
N ASP A 42 10.79 4.27 -13.89
CA ASP A 42 11.62 3.57 -14.85
C ASP A 42 11.24 2.08 -14.86
N ASP A 43 10.60 1.61 -15.94
CA ASP A 43 10.15 0.22 -16.04
C ASP A 43 11.30 -0.79 -16.12
N ASN A 44 12.55 -0.35 -16.29
CA ASN A 44 13.73 -1.19 -16.53
C ASN A 44 14.67 -1.39 -15.31
N ARG A 45 14.33 -0.83 -14.14
CA ARG A 45 15.12 -1.04 -12.91
C ARG A 45 14.30 -1.81 -11.88
N GLY A 46 14.86 -2.90 -11.37
CA GLY A 46 14.32 -3.56 -10.18
C GLY A 46 14.31 -2.58 -9.01
N THR A 47 13.13 -2.15 -8.58
CA THR A 47 12.99 -1.23 -7.45
C THR A 47 13.34 -1.94 -6.14
N ILE A 48 13.68 -1.21 -5.09
CA ILE A 48 13.83 -1.79 -3.74
C ILE A 48 12.55 -2.54 -3.29
N SER A 49 11.39 -2.10 -3.79
CA SER A 49 10.08 -2.75 -3.63
C SER A 49 9.84 -3.99 -4.50
N SER A 50 10.70 -4.26 -5.50
CA SER A 50 10.55 -5.40 -6.42
C SER A 50 10.95 -6.74 -5.78
N LYS A 51 11.87 -6.72 -4.82
CA LYS A 51 12.17 -7.89 -3.99
C LYS A 51 10.99 -8.11 -3.06
N THR A 52 10.29 -9.23 -3.19
CA THR A 52 9.09 -9.48 -2.38
C THR A 52 9.56 -9.98 -1.00
N ASP A 53 9.14 -9.33 0.09
CA ASP A 53 9.35 -9.85 1.45
C ASP A 53 8.21 -9.40 2.38
N TRP A 54 7.19 -10.25 2.49
CA TRP A 54 6.07 -10.01 3.40
C TRP A 54 6.50 -10.15 4.88
N ARG A 55 7.55 -10.92 5.20
CA ARG A 55 8.06 -11.09 6.56
C ARG A 55 8.74 -9.82 7.06
N PHE A 56 9.46 -9.13 6.18
CA PHE A 56 9.97 -7.80 6.47
C PHE A 56 8.82 -6.86 6.87
N SER A 57 7.72 -6.88 6.11
CA SER A 57 6.57 -6.03 6.39
C SER A 57 5.91 -6.37 7.73
N LEU A 58 5.77 -7.65 8.07
CA LEU A 58 5.29 -8.10 9.38
C LEU A 58 6.22 -7.64 10.51
N SER A 59 7.53 -7.89 10.38
CA SER A 59 8.53 -7.49 11.39
C SER A 59 8.56 -5.97 11.59
N TRP A 60 8.45 -5.21 10.51
CA TRP A 60 8.42 -3.75 10.57
C TRP A 60 7.19 -3.24 11.32
N ILE A 61 5.98 -3.72 11.00
CA ILE A 61 4.77 -3.24 11.67
C ILE A 61 4.71 -3.69 13.14
N ASP A 62 5.23 -4.88 13.46
CA ASP A 62 5.34 -5.36 14.84
C ASP A 62 6.25 -4.47 15.70
N LYS A 63 7.35 -3.99 15.12
CA LYS A 63 8.29 -3.05 15.78
C LYS A 63 7.76 -1.63 15.92
N ASN A 64 6.76 -1.25 15.11
CA ASN A 64 6.20 0.10 15.07
C ASN A 64 4.70 0.11 15.45
N LYS A 65 4.24 -0.90 16.21
CA LYS A 65 2.83 -1.08 16.59
C LYS A 65 2.25 0.10 17.35
N GLU A 66 3.08 0.82 18.09
CA GLU A 66 2.74 2.03 18.85
C GLU A 66 2.53 3.26 17.94
N LEU A 67 3.06 3.22 16.72
CA LEU A 67 2.87 4.28 15.74
C LEU A 67 1.52 4.19 15.03
N VAL A 68 0.86 3.02 15.07
CA VAL A 68 -0.38 2.75 14.35
C VAL A 68 -1.53 2.41 15.30
N THR A 69 -2.76 2.47 14.79
CA THR A 69 -3.92 1.96 15.52
C THR A 69 -4.04 0.44 15.31
N PRO A 70 -4.71 -0.31 16.22
CA PRO A 70 -4.97 -1.73 16.01
C PRO A 70 -5.71 -2.04 14.70
N ARG A 71 -6.56 -1.11 14.25
CA ARG A 71 -7.24 -1.22 12.94
C ARG A 71 -6.26 -1.07 11.78
N ALA A 72 -5.41 -0.04 11.81
CA ALA A 72 -4.40 0.18 10.78
C ALA A 72 -3.38 -0.97 10.71
N TYR A 73 -2.99 -1.52 11.87
CA TYR A 73 -2.17 -2.72 11.96
C TYR A 73 -2.82 -3.90 11.23
N ALA A 74 -4.08 -4.21 11.53
CA ALA A 74 -4.81 -5.31 10.87
C ALA A 74 -4.96 -5.07 9.36
N SER A 75 -5.39 -3.87 8.96
CA SER A 75 -5.53 -3.48 7.56
C SER A 75 -4.21 -3.65 6.80
N PHE A 76 -3.08 -3.24 7.38
CA PHE A 76 -1.76 -3.37 6.75
C PHE A 76 -1.39 -4.83 6.49
N LEU A 77 -1.63 -5.73 7.45
CA LEU A 77 -1.35 -7.16 7.28
C LEU A 77 -2.26 -7.80 6.23
N LEU A 78 -3.56 -7.51 6.29
CA LEU A 78 -4.59 -8.14 5.44
C LEU A 78 -4.61 -7.63 4.00
N THR A 79 -4.09 -6.43 3.76
CA THR A 79 -4.05 -5.83 2.42
C THR A 79 -2.62 -5.80 1.87
N TRP A 80 -1.74 -4.99 2.44
CA TRP A 80 -0.39 -4.76 1.91
C TRP A 80 0.50 -6.00 2.00
N ALA A 81 0.68 -6.57 3.20
CA ALA A 81 1.56 -7.72 3.38
C ALA A 81 1.03 -8.97 2.65
N SER A 82 -0.30 -9.12 2.58
CA SER A 82 -0.95 -10.25 1.93
C SER A 82 -0.76 -10.28 0.41
N VAL A 83 -0.70 -9.13 -0.27
CA VAL A 83 -0.38 -9.06 -1.71
C VAL A 83 0.98 -9.71 -2.00
N TRP A 84 1.96 -9.42 -1.15
CA TRP A 84 3.31 -9.94 -1.30
C TRP A 84 3.43 -11.41 -0.89
N ALA A 85 2.75 -11.82 0.20
CA ALA A 85 2.72 -13.22 0.64
C ALA A 85 2.14 -14.16 -0.43
N VAL A 86 1.06 -13.74 -1.09
CA VAL A 86 0.46 -14.52 -2.20
C VAL A 86 1.38 -14.56 -3.42
N LYS A 87 2.08 -13.46 -3.72
CA LYS A 87 3.02 -13.37 -4.87
C LYS A 87 4.24 -14.28 -4.69
N GLU A 88 4.75 -14.43 -3.47
CA GLU A 88 5.83 -15.38 -3.14
C GLU A 88 5.38 -16.87 -3.20
N GLY A 89 4.12 -17.14 -3.57
CA GLY A 89 3.58 -18.49 -3.65
C GLY A 89 3.17 -19.08 -2.30
N ASN A 90 3.26 -18.31 -1.21
CA ASN A 90 3.04 -18.83 0.14
C ASN A 90 1.65 -18.51 0.69
N ARG A 91 0.64 -19.09 0.04
CA ARG A 91 -0.78 -18.96 0.43
C ARG A 91 -1.08 -19.46 1.84
N LYS A 92 -0.27 -20.38 2.38
CA LYS A 92 -0.44 -20.86 3.75
C LYS A 92 0.08 -19.85 4.76
N GLU A 93 1.17 -19.16 4.46
CA GLU A 93 1.72 -18.10 5.31
C GLU A 93 0.85 -16.84 5.34
N SER A 94 0.03 -16.58 4.33
CA SER A 94 -0.96 -15.50 4.44
C SER A 94 -2.01 -15.76 5.54
N LEU A 95 -2.25 -17.02 5.94
CA LEU A 95 -3.10 -17.33 7.12
C LEU A 95 -2.42 -16.93 8.43
N LEU A 96 -1.08 -16.89 8.47
CA LEU A 96 -0.35 -16.36 9.62
C LEU A 96 -0.61 -14.85 9.76
N LEU A 97 -0.66 -14.12 8.64
CA LEU A 97 -1.03 -12.70 8.64
C LEU A 97 -2.46 -12.48 9.14
N LEU A 98 -3.40 -13.34 8.71
CA LEU A 98 -4.78 -13.31 9.22
C LEU A 98 -4.82 -13.54 10.73
N ARG A 99 -4.10 -14.56 11.23
CA ARG A 99 -4.01 -14.85 12.67
C ARG A 99 -3.40 -13.69 13.45
N GLN A 100 -2.32 -13.08 12.96
CA GLN A 100 -1.69 -11.92 13.59
C GLN A 100 -2.62 -10.71 13.61
N ALA A 101 -3.36 -10.46 12.52
CA ALA A 101 -4.32 -9.37 12.44
C ALA A 101 -5.44 -9.50 13.48
N TYR A 102 -5.96 -10.71 13.73
CA TYR A 102 -6.94 -10.95 14.79
C TYR A 102 -6.34 -10.90 16.20
N ARG A 103 -5.09 -11.36 16.37
CA ARG A 103 -4.45 -11.43 17.69
C ARG A 103 -4.04 -10.07 18.22
N PHE A 104 -3.51 -9.20 17.35
CA PHE A 104 -2.90 -7.92 17.76
C PHE A 104 -3.61 -6.69 17.17
N GLY A 105 -4.53 -6.88 16.23
CA GLY A 105 -5.26 -5.81 15.57
C GLY A 105 -6.77 -5.87 15.80
N LYS A 106 -7.48 -5.04 15.04
CA LYS A 106 -8.96 -5.01 14.97
C LYS A 106 -9.38 -4.96 13.49
N PRO A 107 -9.36 -6.10 12.78
CA PRO A 107 -9.68 -6.13 11.35
C PRO A 107 -11.11 -5.66 11.10
N SER A 108 -11.29 -4.81 10.10
CA SER A 108 -12.60 -4.43 9.58
C SER A 108 -13.16 -5.53 8.67
N VAL A 109 -14.47 -5.56 8.50
CA VAL A 109 -15.15 -6.43 7.51
C VAL A 109 -14.57 -6.20 6.11
N LEU A 110 -14.29 -4.95 5.76
CA LEU A 110 -13.67 -4.62 4.47
C LEU A 110 -12.28 -5.24 4.32
N ASP A 111 -11.47 -5.24 5.38
CA ASP A 111 -10.12 -5.82 5.35
C ASP A 111 -10.17 -7.32 5.09
N ILE A 112 -11.16 -8.00 5.68
CA ILE A 112 -11.40 -9.44 5.47
C ILE A 112 -11.82 -9.71 4.02
N ILE A 113 -12.76 -8.93 3.48
CA ILE A 113 -13.19 -9.05 2.08
C ILE A 113 -12.00 -8.84 1.13
N LEU A 114 -11.20 -7.80 1.36
CA LEU A 114 -10.02 -7.51 0.57
C LEU A 114 -8.98 -8.62 0.67
N PHE A 115 -8.73 -9.17 1.87
CA PHE A 115 -7.83 -10.31 2.07
C PHE A 115 -8.26 -11.53 1.24
N TRP A 116 -9.55 -11.89 1.28
CA TRP A 116 -10.06 -13.00 0.48
C TRP A 116 -10.03 -12.71 -1.02
N GLY A 117 -10.32 -11.48 -1.45
CA GLY A 117 -10.10 -11.05 -2.83
C GLY A 117 -8.63 -11.16 -3.25
N ILE A 118 -7.71 -10.88 -2.32
CA ILE A 118 -6.26 -11.04 -2.49
C ILE A 118 -5.84 -12.51 -2.60
N TRP A 119 -6.61 -13.42 -2.04
CA TRP A 119 -6.25 -14.84 -2.01
C TRP A 119 -6.89 -15.63 -3.16
N LEU A 120 -8.16 -15.33 -3.47
CA LEU A 120 -8.99 -16.11 -4.40
C LEU A 120 -8.85 -15.65 -5.86
N ILE A 121 -8.68 -14.35 -6.10
CA ILE A 121 -8.67 -13.81 -7.46
C ILE A 121 -7.22 -13.76 -7.97
N PRO A 122 -6.85 -14.47 -9.06
CA PRO A 122 -5.51 -14.39 -9.63
C PRO A 122 -5.14 -12.96 -10.03
N HIS A 123 -3.86 -12.58 -9.92
CA HIS A 123 -3.38 -11.24 -10.25
C HIS A 123 -3.83 -10.77 -11.65
N GLN A 124 -3.80 -11.66 -12.64
CA GLN A 124 -4.23 -11.37 -14.02
C GLN A 124 -5.73 -11.07 -14.14
N ALA A 125 -6.56 -11.74 -13.34
CA ALA A 125 -8.01 -11.50 -13.32
C ALA A 125 -8.35 -10.17 -12.63
N ARG A 126 -7.62 -9.76 -11.60
CA ARG A 126 -7.81 -8.45 -10.95
C ARG A 126 -7.51 -7.29 -11.89
N ALA A 127 -6.42 -7.38 -12.65
CA ALA A 127 -6.05 -6.34 -13.61
C ALA A 127 -7.16 -6.11 -14.64
N ARG A 128 -7.81 -7.19 -15.10
CA ARG A 128 -8.95 -7.12 -16.04
C ARG A 128 -10.20 -6.49 -15.42
N ILE A 129 -10.50 -6.81 -14.16
CA ILE A 129 -11.62 -6.19 -13.44
C ILE A 129 -11.38 -4.68 -13.31
N VAL A 130 -10.18 -4.27 -12.89
CA VAL A 130 -9.83 -2.85 -12.75
C VAL A 130 -9.90 -2.12 -14.09
N SER A 131 -9.40 -2.71 -15.18
CA SER A 131 -9.47 -2.08 -16.51
C SER A 131 -10.91 -1.86 -16.99
N LEU A 132 -11.85 -2.74 -16.63
CA LEU A 132 -13.27 -2.58 -16.95
C LEU A 132 -13.90 -1.39 -16.20
N PHE A 133 -13.44 -1.08 -14.99
CA PHE A 133 -13.91 0.09 -14.23
C PHE A 133 -13.16 1.39 -14.59
N SER A 134 -11.90 1.30 -15.03
CA SER A 134 -11.08 2.47 -15.41
C SER A 134 -11.33 2.98 -16.84
N GLY A 135 -12.13 2.28 -17.66
CA GLY A 135 -12.40 2.62 -19.06
C GLY A 135 -13.25 3.87 -19.34
N LYS A 136 -13.43 4.80 -18.39
CA LYS A 136 -14.26 6.02 -18.56
C LYS A 136 -13.60 7.35 -18.16
N ARG A 137 -12.27 7.46 -18.22
CA ARG A 137 -11.59 8.77 -18.28
C ARG A 137 -10.54 8.78 -19.37
N ALA A 138 -11.01 8.76 -20.61
CA ALA A 138 -10.21 9.27 -21.72
C ALA A 138 -10.00 10.77 -21.45
N PHE A 139 -8.75 11.12 -21.17
CA PHE A 139 -8.25 12.48 -21.11
C PHE A 139 -8.52 13.13 -22.47
N ASN A 140 -9.52 14.03 -22.54
CA ASN A 140 -9.80 14.83 -23.73
C ASN A 140 -8.55 15.67 -24.04
N SER A 141 -7.77 15.23 -25.02
CA SER A 141 -6.68 15.98 -25.62
C SER A 141 -7.26 17.11 -26.49
N GLY A 142 -7.60 18.22 -25.87
CA GLY A 142 -7.85 19.51 -26.53
C GLY A 142 -6.56 20.32 -26.60
N LEU A 143 -5.58 19.88 -27.41
CA LEU A 143 -4.53 20.77 -27.89
C LEU A 143 -5.03 21.36 -29.21
N SER A 144 -5.79 22.47 -29.07
CA SER A 144 -6.08 23.35 -30.18
C SER A 144 -4.76 23.86 -30.73
N SER A 145 -4.52 23.49 -32.00
CA SER A 145 -3.64 24.18 -32.93
C SER A 145 -3.74 25.70 -32.75
N ASP A 146 -2.68 26.31 -32.23
CA ASP A 146 -2.39 27.72 -32.51
C ASP A 146 -0.96 27.78 -33.03
N LYS A 147 -0.85 27.81 -34.36
CA LYS A 147 0.36 28.17 -35.08
C LYS A 147 0.04 29.50 -35.77
N SER A 148 0.60 30.58 -35.23
CA SER A 148 0.92 31.79 -35.99
C SER A 148 2.35 31.69 -36.51
#